data_AF-A0A1D2AIW9-F1
#
_entry.id   AF-A0A1D2AIW9-F1
#
_cell.length_a   1.000
_cell.length_b   1.000
_cell.length_c   1.000
_cell.angle_alpha   90.00
_cell.angle_beta   90.00
_cell.angle_gamma   90.00
#
_symmetry.space_group_name_H-M   'P 1'
#
loop_
_entity.id
_entity.type
_entity.pdbx_description
1 polymer ?
#
loop_
_entity_poly.entity_id
_entity_poly.type
_entity_poly.pdbx_seq_one_letter_code
_entity_poly.pdbx_strand_id
1 'polypeptide(L)'
;GVVTYYLKESGVTPYLEQLGFDIVGYGCMTCIGNSGPLPEPVVEAIEKGDLVAVGVLSGNRNFEGRVHPNTRANYLASPLLVVAYAIAGRVDIDFKSQPLGKGLKGEDVYLWDIWPSREQIQEVESKFVIPSMFREVYSKIEQGSKNWQSLDAPETLLYPWDSNSTYIKCPPFFDSM
;
A
#
# COMPACT_ATOMS: atom_id res chain seq x y z
N GLY A 1 -1.62 6.09 -11.99
CA GLY A 1 -3.07 5.95 -11.70
C GLY A 1 -3.65 7.29 -11.26
N VAL A 2 -4.97 7.38 -11.12
CA VAL A 2 -5.69 8.60 -10.70
C VAL A 2 -5.17 9.13 -9.35
N VAL A 3 -4.89 8.22 -8.40
CA VAL A 3 -4.33 8.55 -7.08
C VAL A 3 -3.02 9.33 -7.17
N THR A 4 -2.05 8.76 -7.85
CA THR A 4 -0.74 9.39 -8.08
C THR A 4 -0.85 10.74 -8.78
N TYR A 5 -1.82 10.89 -9.67
CA TYR A 5 -2.03 12.16 -10.37
C TYR A 5 -2.40 13.26 -9.38
N TYR A 6 -3.47 13.09 -8.60
CA TYR A 6 -3.88 14.16 -7.68
C TYR A 6 -2.87 14.40 -6.55
N LEU A 7 -2.12 13.37 -6.11
CA LEU A 7 -1.05 13.55 -5.12
C LEU A 7 0.13 14.36 -5.66
N LYS A 8 0.42 14.24 -6.96
CA LYS A 8 1.47 15.03 -7.62
C LYS A 8 1.01 16.46 -7.85
N GLU A 9 -0.18 16.63 -8.42
CA GLU A 9 -0.73 17.96 -8.72
C GLU A 9 -0.99 18.80 -7.47
N SER A 10 -1.40 18.17 -6.35
CA SER A 10 -1.56 18.87 -5.06
C SER A 10 -0.23 19.19 -4.36
N GLY A 11 0.91 18.73 -4.88
CA GLY A 11 2.24 18.99 -4.33
C GLY A 11 2.61 18.18 -3.08
N VAL A 12 1.79 17.20 -2.67
CA VAL A 12 2.05 16.41 -1.45
C VAL A 12 3.02 15.25 -1.67
N THR A 13 3.20 14.80 -2.93
CA THR A 13 4.05 13.64 -3.26
C THR A 13 5.47 13.73 -2.69
N PRO A 14 6.23 14.84 -2.85
CA PRO A 14 7.60 14.92 -2.34
C PRO A 14 7.71 14.72 -0.82
N TYR A 15 6.68 15.13 -0.06
CA TYR A 15 6.65 14.97 1.39
C TYR A 15 6.33 13.52 1.80
N LEU A 16 5.47 12.84 1.03
CA LEU A 16 5.21 11.40 1.23
C LEU A 16 6.47 10.58 0.94
N GLU A 17 7.17 10.87 -0.16
CA GLU A 17 8.43 10.21 -0.53
C GLU A 17 9.52 10.45 0.53
N GLN A 18 9.64 11.68 1.06
CA GLN A 18 10.57 11.98 2.17
C GLN A 18 10.28 11.15 3.43
N LEU A 19 9.02 10.80 3.69
CA LEU A 19 8.60 9.95 4.79
C LEU A 19 8.66 8.44 4.47
N GLY A 20 9.12 8.06 3.27
CA GLY A 20 9.24 6.67 2.82
C GLY A 20 7.97 6.07 2.21
N PHE A 21 7.00 6.91 1.82
CA PHE A 21 5.74 6.50 1.18
C PHE A 21 5.79 6.65 -0.35
N ASP A 22 6.87 6.17 -0.96
CA ASP A 22 6.97 6.06 -2.42
C ASP A 22 5.89 5.15 -3.00
N ILE A 23 5.52 5.40 -4.26
CA ILE A 23 4.61 4.50 -4.98
C ILE A 23 5.39 3.26 -5.42
N VAL A 24 5.18 2.17 -4.70
CA VAL A 24 5.83 0.87 -4.96
C VAL A 24 5.09 -0.01 -5.98
N GLY A 25 3.85 0.36 -6.35
CA GLY A 25 3.08 -0.36 -7.36
C GLY A 25 1.60 0.01 -7.42
N TYR A 26 0.90 -0.50 -8.43
CA TYR A 26 -0.56 -0.36 -8.60
C TYR A 26 -1.22 -1.73 -8.58
N GLY A 27 -1.49 -2.25 -7.39
CA GLY A 27 -2.09 -3.55 -7.18
C GLY A 27 -2.37 -3.81 -5.71
N CYS A 28 -2.80 -5.03 -5.37
CA CYS A 28 -3.19 -5.37 -4.00
C CYS A 28 -2.02 -5.32 -3.00
N MET A 29 -0.83 -5.78 -3.38
CA MET A 29 0.41 -5.72 -2.59
C MET A 29 0.21 -6.19 -1.13
N THR A 30 0.60 -5.39 -0.14
CA THR A 30 0.48 -5.68 1.30
C THR A 30 -0.93 -6.05 1.74
N CYS A 31 -1.98 -5.51 1.10
CA CYS A 31 -3.38 -5.85 1.44
C CYS A 31 -3.68 -7.35 1.30
N ILE A 32 -2.99 -8.02 0.37
CA ILE A 32 -3.08 -9.47 0.18
C ILE A 32 -1.82 -10.20 0.65
N GLY A 33 -1.07 -9.64 1.60
CA GLY A 33 0.13 -10.28 2.15
C GLY A 33 1.32 -10.36 1.21
N ASN A 34 1.25 -9.73 0.03
CA ASN A 34 2.42 -9.54 -0.82
C ASN A 34 3.21 -8.33 -0.31
N SER A 35 3.66 -8.42 0.94
CA SER A 35 4.33 -7.36 1.70
C SER A 35 5.85 -7.31 1.47
N GLY A 36 6.42 -8.37 0.89
CA GLY A 36 7.86 -8.47 0.67
C GLY A 36 8.64 -8.72 1.97
N PRO A 37 9.98 -8.76 1.91
CA PRO A 37 10.82 -9.01 3.08
C PRO A 37 11.00 -7.76 3.94
N LEU A 38 11.07 -7.95 5.26
CA LEU A 38 11.62 -6.95 6.18
C LEU A 38 13.16 -6.96 6.16
N PRO A 39 13.82 -5.84 6.55
CA PRO A 39 15.27 -5.82 6.70
C PRO A 39 15.77 -6.89 7.67
N GLU A 40 16.84 -7.60 7.32
CA GLU A 40 17.41 -8.69 8.12
C GLU A 40 17.69 -8.30 9.58
N PRO A 41 18.29 -7.13 9.90
CA PRO A 41 18.50 -6.73 11.29
C PRO A 41 17.20 -6.56 12.10
N VAL A 42 16.09 -6.20 11.44
CA VAL A 42 14.76 -6.06 12.08
C VAL A 42 14.21 -7.44 12.38
N VAL A 43 14.27 -8.37 11.42
CA VAL A 43 13.82 -9.76 11.61
C VAL A 43 14.57 -10.41 12.76
N GLU A 44 15.90 -10.29 12.78
CA GLU A 44 16.73 -10.83 13.86
C GLU A 44 16.35 -10.26 15.23
N ALA A 45 16.09 -8.96 15.33
CA ALA A 45 15.71 -8.32 16.58
C ALA A 45 14.35 -8.83 17.08
N ILE A 46 13.38 -9.02 16.17
CA ILE A 46 12.06 -9.57 16.49
C ILE A 46 12.18 -10.99 17.03
N GLU A 47 12.92 -11.84 16.33
CA GLU A 47 13.03 -13.27 16.67
C GLU A 47 13.88 -13.50 17.93
N LYS A 48 15.04 -12.86 18.05
CA LYS A 48 15.91 -12.98 19.24
C LYS A 48 15.26 -12.40 20.49
N GLY A 49 14.45 -11.35 20.33
CA GLY A 49 13.79 -10.66 21.44
C GLY A 49 12.41 -11.20 21.79
N ASP A 50 11.87 -12.19 21.06
CA ASP A 50 10.47 -12.63 21.13
C ASP A 50 9.48 -11.44 21.15
N LEU A 51 9.72 -10.48 20.26
CA LEU A 51 8.98 -9.22 20.25
C LEU A 51 7.63 -9.38 19.54
N VAL A 52 6.61 -8.70 20.06
CA VAL A 52 5.34 -8.51 19.35
C VAL A 52 5.51 -7.32 18.41
N ALA A 53 6.11 -7.57 17.24
CA ALA A 53 6.19 -6.58 16.18
C ALA A 53 4.83 -6.34 15.53
N VAL A 54 4.63 -5.10 15.06
CA VAL A 54 3.32 -4.61 14.65
C VAL A 54 3.34 -4.10 13.22
N GLY A 55 2.35 -4.54 12.42
CA GLY A 55 2.02 -3.93 11.14
C GLY A 55 0.82 -2.98 11.27
N VAL A 56 0.88 -1.81 10.64
CA VAL A 56 -0.27 -0.90 10.52
C VAL A 56 -0.55 -0.65 9.05
N LEU A 57 -1.80 -0.84 8.61
CA LEU A 57 -2.15 -0.77 7.20
C LEU A 57 -3.54 -0.19 6.97
N SER A 58 -3.71 0.52 5.86
CA SER A 58 -5.01 1.01 5.37
C SER A 58 -5.71 -0.04 4.49
N GLY A 59 -5.74 -1.28 4.97
CA GLY A 59 -6.39 -2.42 4.33
C GLY A 59 -7.77 -2.72 4.93
N ASN A 60 -8.25 -3.94 4.72
CA ASN A 60 -9.56 -4.40 5.23
C ASN A 60 -9.51 -5.74 6.01
N ARG A 61 -8.34 -6.37 6.12
CA ARG A 61 -8.12 -7.65 6.82
C ARG A 61 -6.78 -7.64 7.55
N ASN A 62 -6.73 -8.23 8.74
CA ASN A 62 -5.56 -8.22 9.62
C ASN A 62 -5.37 -9.54 10.38
N PHE A 63 -5.78 -10.67 9.79
CA PHE A 63 -5.57 -12.00 10.38
C PHE A 63 -4.08 -12.29 10.61
N GLU A 64 -3.77 -13.04 11.66
CA GLU A 64 -2.40 -13.45 11.98
C GLU A 64 -1.72 -14.17 10.81
N GLY A 65 -0.46 -13.83 10.53
CA GLY A 65 0.31 -14.39 9.42
C GLY A 65 -0.12 -13.95 8.01
N ARG A 66 -1.24 -13.22 7.86
CA ARG A 66 -1.75 -12.79 6.54
C ARG A 66 -0.95 -11.63 5.95
N VAL A 67 -0.53 -10.68 6.79
CA VAL A 67 0.11 -9.43 6.37
C VAL A 67 1.60 -9.63 6.18
N HIS A 68 2.30 -10.10 7.21
CA HIS A 68 3.72 -10.46 7.14
C HIS A 68 4.00 -11.55 8.21
N PRO A 69 4.87 -12.55 7.94
CA PRO A 69 5.15 -13.63 8.90
C PRO A 69 5.72 -13.13 10.24
N ASN A 70 6.55 -12.07 10.22
CA ASN A 70 7.15 -11.50 11.43
C ASN A 70 6.31 -10.43 12.13
N THR A 71 5.05 -10.17 11.73
CA THR A 71 4.15 -9.23 12.44
C THR A 71 3.02 -9.97 13.14
N ARG A 72 3.18 -10.19 14.45
CA ARG A 72 2.18 -10.87 15.29
C ARG A 72 0.93 -10.04 15.52
N ALA A 73 1.06 -8.71 15.55
CA ALA A 73 -0.08 -7.80 15.65
C ALA A 73 -0.22 -6.98 14.36
N ASN A 74 -1.46 -6.82 13.88
CA ASN A 74 -1.74 -6.04 12.67
C ASN A 74 -2.99 -5.17 12.88
N TYR A 75 -2.88 -3.86 12.65
CA TYR A 75 -3.98 -2.90 12.87
C TYR A 75 -4.43 -2.26 11.57
N LEU A 76 -5.75 -2.25 11.36
CA LEU A 76 -6.39 -1.52 10.28
C LEU A 76 -6.61 -0.07 10.70
N ALA A 77 -6.14 0.87 9.90
CA ALA A 77 -6.22 2.29 10.21
C ALA A 77 -6.47 3.13 8.94
N SER A 78 -6.85 4.40 9.10
CA SER A 78 -6.90 5.32 7.95
C SER A 78 -5.50 5.57 7.40
N PRO A 79 -5.35 5.99 6.13
CA PRO A 79 -4.04 6.35 5.57
C PRO A 79 -3.28 7.39 6.42
N LEU A 80 -3.99 8.38 6.98
CA LEU A 80 -3.38 9.39 7.86
C LEU A 80 -2.83 8.77 9.16
N LEU A 81 -3.53 7.80 9.75
CA LEU A 81 -3.03 7.09 10.93
C LEU A 81 -1.85 6.18 10.61
N VAL A 82 -1.80 5.56 9.43
CA VAL A 82 -0.63 4.78 8.99
C VAL A 82 0.62 5.68 8.99
N VAL A 83 0.52 6.90 8.44
CA VAL A 83 1.62 7.87 8.46
C VAL A 83 1.96 8.29 9.91
N ALA A 84 0.95 8.57 10.75
CA ALA A 84 1.18 8.93 12.15
C ALA A 84 1.93 7.85 12.94
N TYR A 85 1.55 6.57 12.79
CA TYR A 85 2.23 5.45 13.44
C TYR A 85 3.62 5.20 12.85
N ALA A 86 3.82 5.43 11.55
CA ALA A 86 5.15 5.35 10.95
C ALA A 86 6.10 6.41 11.52
N ILE A 87 5.62 7.64 11.74
CA ILE A 87 6.39 8.72 12.40
C ILE A 87 6.66 8.37 13.86
N ALA A 88 5.65 7.89 14.60
CA ALA A 88 5.79 7.54 16.01
C ALA A 88 6.70 6.30 16.24
N GLY A 89 6.76 5.39 15.26
CA GLY A 89 7.56 4.17 15.31
C GLY A 89 7.05 3.10 16.29
N ARG A 90 5.89 3.32 16.93
CA ARG A 90 5.27 2.43 17.93
C ARG A 90 3.76 2.63 17.97
N VAL A 91 3.02 1.61 18.40
CA VAL A 91 1.55 1.65 18.47
C VAL A 91 0.98 1.88 19.87
N ASP A 92 1.79 1.73 20.91
CA ASP A 92 1.44 1.97 22.31
C ASP A 92 1.66 3.44 22.74
N ILE A 93 1.68 4.35 21.76
CA ILE A 93 1.73 5.81 21.97
C ILE A 93 0.36 6.35 22.36
N ASP A 94 0.33 7.27 23.33
CA ASP A 94 -0.86 8.08 23.62
C ASP A 94 -0.75 9.42 22.90
N PHE A 95 -1.39 9.54 21.73
CA PHE A 95 -1.37 10.77 20.93
C PHE A 95 -1.97 12.00 21.64
N LYS A 96 -2.67 11.84 22.76
CA LYS A 96 -3.22 12.96 23.54
C LYS A 96 -2.18 13.57 24.48
N SER A 97 -1.27 12.75 25.02
CA SER A 97 -0.31 13.20 26.05
C SER A 97 1.14 13.12 25.62
N GLN A 98 1.45 12.42 24.53
CA GLN A 98 2.82 12.21 24.04
C GLN A 98 3.02 12.88 22.68
N PRO A 99 4.12 13.61 22.48
CA PRO A 99 4.46 14.19 21.18
C PRO A 99 4.91 13.09 20.20
N LEU A 100 4.70 13.34 18.91
CA LEU A 100 5.25 12.52 17.83
C LEU A 100 6.77 12.65 17.73
N GLY A 101 7.31 13.81 18.10
CA GLY A 101 8.72 14.10 18.04
C GLY A 101 9.02 15.57 18.37
N LYS A 102 10.25 15.97 18.08
CA LYS A 102 10.73 17.34 18.28
C LYS A 102 10.80 18.07 16.94
N GLY A 103 10.30 19.31 16.93
CA GLY A 103 10.43 20.22 15.80
C GLY A 103 11.87 20.73 15.63
N LEU A 104 12.12 21.49 14.57
CA LEU A 104 13.45 22.02 14.25
C LEU A 104 14.01 22.97 15.32
N LYS A 105 13.14 23.54 16.18
CA LYS A 105 13.54 24.43 17.27
C LYS A 105 13.46 23.73 18.64
N GLY A 106 13.27 22.42 18.66
CA GLY A 106 13.21 21.60 19.88
C GLY A 106 11.86 21.62 20.60
N GLU A 107 10.83 22.21 20.00
CA GLU A 107 9.45 22.18 20.46
C GLU A 107 8.83 20.78 20.32
N ASP A 108 7.93 20.42 21.22
CA ASP A 108 7.13 19.20 21.08
C ASP A 108 6.10 19.37 19.97
N VAL A 109 6.05 18.41 19.05
CA VAL A 109 5.05 18.35 17.98
C VAL A 109 4.11 17.20 18.27
N TYR A 110 2.84 17.51 18.48
CA TYR A 110 1.79 16.54 18.74
C TYR A 110 1.01 16.20 17.48
N LEU A 111 0.22 15.13 17.54
CA LEU A 111 -0.58 14.70 16.40
C LEU A 111 -1.55 15.79 15.94
N TRP A 112 -2.19 16.50 16.88
CA TRP A 112 -3.15 17.55 16.55
C TRP A 112 -2.51 18.78 15.89
N ASP A 113 -1.20 18.99 16.04
CA ASP A 113 -0.50 20.12 15.41
C ASP A 113 -0.35 19.91 13.89
N ILE A 114 -0.36 18.64 13.44
CA ILE A 114 -0.16 18.25 12.04
C ILE A 114 -1.39 17.59 11.41
N TRP A 115 -2.45 17.34 12.17
CA TRP A 115 -3.63 16.66 11.67
C TRP A 115 -4.48 17.60 10.81
N PRO A 116 -4.71 17.29 9.52
CA PRO A 116 -5.48 18.17 8.66
C PRO A 116 -6.96 18.18 9.07
N SER A 117 -7.57 19.36 9.05
CA SER A 117 -9.01 19.50 9.24
C SER A 117 -9.78 18.94 8.05
N ARG A 118 -11.07 18.63 8.26
CA ARG A 118 -11.92 18.13 7.18
C ARG A 118 -12.06 19.17 6.06
N GLU A 119 -12.16 20.43 6.42
CA GLU A 119 -12.30 21.56 5.50
C GLU A 119 -11.04 21.71 4.63
N GLN A 120 -9.85 21.60 5.24
CA GLN A 120 -8.59 21.63 4.50
C GLN A 120 -8.48 20.49 3.48
N ILE A 121 -8.90 19.28 3.86
CA ILE A 121 -8.92 18.12 2.95
C ILE A 121 -9.88 18.38 1.78
N GLN A 122 -11.10 18.85 2.06
CA GLN A 122 -12.11 19.13 1.05
C GLN A 122 -11.69 20.24 0.07
N GLU A 123 -10.99 21.25 0.57
CA GLU A 123 -10.46 22.32 -0.29
C GLU A 123 -9.46 21.77 -1.31
N VAL A 124 -8.53 20.91 -0.87
CA VAL A 124 -7.56 20.27 -1.77
C VAL A 124 -8.27 19.29 -2.72
N GLU A 125 -9.17 18.45 -2.20
CA GLU A 125 -9.92 17.50 -3.02
C GLU A 125 -10.68 18.19 -4.16
N SER A 126 -11.44 19.25 -3.85
CA SER A 126 -12.23 19.97 -4.86
C SER A 126 -11.39 20.66 -5.93
N LYS A 127 -10.15 21.02 -5.63
CA LYS A 127 -9.21 21.66 -6.58
C LYS A 127 -8.50 20.65 -7.47
N PHE A 128 -8.07 19.52 -6.92
CA PHE A 128 -7.15 18.61 -7.61
C PHE A 128 -7.79 17.31 -8.09
N VAL A 129 -8.98 16.95 -7.61
CA VAL A 129 -9.72 15.76 -8.08
C VAL A 129 -10.73 16.19 -9.16
N ILE A 130 -10.25 16.29 -10.40
CA ILE A 130 -11.02 16.84 -11.53
C ILE A 130 -11.30 15.81 -12.64
N PRO A 131 -12.44 15.89 -13.37
CA PRO A 131 -12.81 14.90 -14.39
C PRO A 131 -11.78 14.65 -15.49
N SER A 132 -10.97 15.66 -15.85
CA SER A 132 -9.92 15.53 -16.87
C SER A 132 -8.88 14.47 -16.51
N MET A 133 -8.51 14.37 -15.23
CA MET A 133 -7.52 13.40 -14.78
C MET A 133 -8.00 11.95 -14.96
N PHE A 134 -9.30 11.71 -14.76
CA PHE A 134 -9.91 10.40 -15.00
C PHE A 134 -9.85 10.07 -16.49
N ARG A 135 -10.27 11.00 -17.36
CA ARG A 135 -10.21 10.80 -18.82
C ARG A 135 -8.80 10.47 -19.28
N GLU A 136 -7.80 11.20 -18.79
CA GLU A 136 -6.41 10.98 -19.17
C GLU A 136 -5.92 9.58 -18.76
N VAL A 137 -6.11 9.20 -17.50
CA VAL A 137 -5.64 7.90 -16.99
C VAL A 137 -6.37 6.74 -17.66
N TYR A 138 -7.70 6.82 -17.81
CA TYR A 138 -8.50 5.73 -18.37
C TYR A 138 -8.40 5.61 -19.89
N SER A 139 -8.07 6.69 -20.62
CA SER A 139 -7.91 6.62 -22.09
C SER A 139 -6.80 5.67 -22.56
N LYS A 140 -5.86 5.32 -21.66
CA LYS A 140 -4.70 4.48 -21.98
C LYS A 140 -4.76 3.10 -21.33
N ILE A 141 -5.81 2.79 -20.55
CA ILE A 141 -5.84 1.59 -19.71
C ILE A 141 -5.88 0.30 -20.53
N GLU A 142 -6.60 0.32 -21.66
CA GLU A 142 -6.75 -0.84 -22.55
C GLU A 142 -5.47 -1.17 -23.32
N GLN A 143 -4.61 -0.17 -23.53
CA GLN A 143 -3.33 -0.37 -24.22
C GLN A 143 -2.34 -1.17 -23.35
N GLY A 144 -2.46 -1.08 -22.02
CA GLY A 144 -1.52 -1.73 -21.10
C GLY A 144 -0.08 -1.19 -21.25
N SER A 145 0.88 -1.95 -20.72
CA SER A 145 2.31 -1.63 -20.83
C SER A 145 2.91 -2.21 -22.11
N LYS A 146 4.12 -1.77 -22.49
CA LYS A 146 4.87 -2.39 -23.60
C LYS A 146 5.06 -3.90 -23.41
N ASN A 147 5.33 -4.32 -22.18
CA ASN A 147 5.48 -5.74 -21.83
C ASN A 147 4.18 -6.52 -21.99
N TRP A 148 3.02 -5.89 -21.73
CA TRP A 148 1.71 -6.49 -21.97
C TRP A 148 1.46 -6.66 -23.47
N GLN A 149 1.74 -5.63 -24.25
CA GLN A 149 1.55 -5.64 -25.71
C GLN A 149 2.48 -6.62 -26.43
N SER A 150 3.64 -6.95 -25.85
CA SER A 150 4.59 -7.90 -26.42
C SER A 150 4.31 -9.36 -26.09
N LEU A 151 3.24 -9.65 -25.34
CA LEU A 151 2.86 -11.04 -25.05
C LEU A 151 2.24 -11.67 -26.31
N ASP A 152 2.83 -12.74 -26.78
CA ASP A 152 2.25 -13.56 -27.84
C ASP A 152 1.11 -14.41 -27.25
N ALA A 153 -0.08 -14.29 -27.85
CA ALA A 153 -1.25 -15.08 -27.49
C ALA A 153 -1.71 -15.93 -28.69
N PRO A 154 -2.08 -17.20 -28.49
CA PRO A 154 -2.61 -18.02 -29.57
C PRO A 154 -3.97 -17.51 -30.04
N GLU A 155 -4.22 -17.52 -31.35
CA GLU A 155 -5.51 -17.12 -31.95
C GLU A 155 -6.60 -18.21 -31.85
N THR A 156 -6.39 -19.23 -31.02
CA THR A 156 -7.26 -20.40 -30.90
C THR A 156 -8.41 -20.16 -29.93
N LEU A 157 -9.62 -20.58 -30.31
CA LEU A 157 -10.79 -20.55 -29.42
C LEU A 157 -10.70 -21.56 -28.27
N LEU A 158 -10.06 -22.71 -28.51
CA LEU A 158 -9.80 -23.72 -27.50
C LEU A 158 -8.39 -23.48 -26.94
N TYR A 159 -8.28 -23.42 -25.61
CA TYR A 159 -6.99 -23.21 -24.95
C TYR A 159 -6.04 -24.40 -25.23
N PRO A 160 -4.84 -24.16 -25.78
CA PRO A 160 -3.89 -25.22 -26.07
C PRO A 160 -3.20 -25.66 -24.77
N TRP A 161 -3.79 -26.63 -24.06
CA TRP A 161 -3.24 -27.16 -22.82
C TRP A 161 -1.83 -27.73 -23.02
N ASP A 162 -0.85 -27.20 -22.28
CA ASP A 162 0.51 -27.73 -22.23
C ASP A 162 0.65 -28.68 -21.03
N SER A 163 0.97 -29.95 -21.30
CA SER A 163 1.17 -30.98 -20.27
C SER A 163 2.37 -30.70 -19.35
N ASN A 164 3.32 -29.87 -19.79
CA ASN A 164 4.50 -29.48 -19.00
C ASN A 164 4.24 -28.25 -18.11
N SER A 165 3.11 -27.56 -18.29
CA SER A 165 2.80 -26.35 -17.52
C SER A 165 2.50 -26.67 -16.06
N THR A 166 3.18 -25.95 -15.16
CA THR A 166 2.90 -25.98 -13.72
C THR A 166 1.96 -24.86 -13.26
N TYR A 167 1.59 -23.93 -14.17
CA TYR A 167 0.76 -22.77 -13.87
C TYR A 167 -0.70 -22.91 -14.35
N ILE A 168 -0.90 -23.43 -15.57
CA ILE A 168 -2.22 -23.55 -16.19
C ILE A 168 -2.42 -25.01 -16.61
N LYS A 169 -3.34 -25.71 -15.94
CA LYS A 169 -3.57 -27.16 -16.11
C LYS A 169 -5.04 -27.43 -16.40
N CYS A 170 -5.29 -28.39 -17.30
CA CYS A 170 -6.66 -28.85 -17.58
C CYS A 170 -7.22 -29.52 -16.32
N PRO A 171 -8.30 -29.00 -15.72
CA PRO A 171 -8.85 -29.57 -14.52
C PRO A 171 -9.73 -30.80 -14.86
N PRO A 172 -9.69 -31.87 -14.05
CA PRO A 172 -10.37 -33.14 -14.35
C PRO A 172 -11.89 -33.13 -14.03
N PHE A 173 -12.50 -31.95 -13.89
CA PHE A 173 -13.89 -31.83 -13.40
C PHE A 173 -14.94 -32.46 -14.32
N PHE A 174 -14.59 -32.70 -15.59
CA PHE A 174 -15.52 -33.14 -16.64
C PHE A 174 -15.10 -34.43 -17.35
N ASP A 175 -14.05 -35.12 -16.89
CA ASP A 175 -13.50 -36.31 -17.57
C ASP A 175 -14.49 -37.49 -17.65
N SER A 176 -15.52 -37.49 -16.79
CA SER A 176 -16.54 -38.54 -16.70
C SER A 176 -17.95 -38.08 -17.09
N MET A 177 -18.09 -36.91 -17.72
CA MET A 177 -19.38 -36.43 -18.25
C MET A 177 -19.65 -36.96 -19.65
#